data_AF-A0A7V9ZNQ8-F1
#
_entry.id   AF-A0A7V9ZNQ8-F1
#
_cell.length_a   1.000
_cell.length_b   1.000
_cell.length_c   1.000
_cell.angle_alpha   90.00
_cell.angle_beta   90.00
_cell.angle_gamma   90.00
#
_symmetry.space_group_name_H-M   'P 1'
#
loop_
_entity.id
_entity.type
_entity.pdbx_description
1 polymer ?
#
loop_
_entity_poly.entity_id
_entity_poly.type
_entity_poly.pdbx_seq_one_letter_code
_entity_poly.pdbx_strand_id
1 'polypeptide(L)' 'MGTQEEAKPDRCERCDAETERLIKYVGPDNSLQYVCWPCVTRGEKRVNLKESWKRGG' A
#
# COMPACT_ATOMS: atom_id res chain seq x y z
N MET A 1 9.24 -3.63 28.77
CA MET A 1 8.60 -4.21 27.57
C MET A 1 7.41 -3.33 27.26
N GLY A 2 7.57 -2.37 26.34
CA GLY A 2 6.49 -1.52 25.88
C GLY A 2 6.42 -1.68 24.37
N THR A 3 5.64 -2.66 23.92
CA THR A 3 5.24 -2.71 22.51
C THR A 3 4.34 -1.50 22.32
N GLN A 4 4.89 -0.44 21.75
CA GLN A 4 4.15 0.73 21.33
C GLN A 4 3.11 0.23 20.32
N GLU A 5 1.87 0.11 20.78
CA GLU A 5 0.71 0.00 19.90
C GLU A 5 0.58 1.37 19.22
N GLU A 6 1.42 1.58 18.19
CA GLU A 6 1.25 2.65 17.22
C GLU A 6 -0.23 2.64 16.86
N ALA A 7 -0.95 3.73 17.13
CA ALA A 7 -2.35 3.92 16.78
C ALA A 7 -2.48 3.80 15.26
N LYS A 8 -2.56 2.57 14.79
CA LYS A 8 -2.76 2.25 13.39
C LYS A 8 -4.16 2.71 13.06
N PRO A 9 -4.36 3.46 11.96
CA PRO A 9 -5.71 3.72 11.51
C PRO A 9 -6.42 2.36 11.37
N ASP A 10 -7.68 2.28 11.79
CA ASP A 10 -8.48 1.09 11.51
C ASP A 10 -9.11 1.20 10.10
N ARG A 11 -8.83 2.27 9.35
CA ARG A 11 -9.44 2.52 8.04
C ARG A 11 -8.42 2.63 6.92
N CYS A 12 -8.74 1.98 5.81
CA CYS A 12 -7.96 2.06 4.58
C CYS A 12 -8.10 3.45 3.94
N GLU A 13 -7.00 4.18 3.74
CA GLU A 13 -7.01 5.51 3.10
C GLU A 13 -7.47 5.49 1.62
N ARG A 14 -7.58 4.31 1.01
CA ARG A 14 -7.95 4.15 -0.41
C ARG A 14 -9.43 3.86 -0.66
N CYS A 15 -10.06 3.11 0.23
CA CYS A 15 -11.44 2.65 0.07
C CYS A 15 -12.30 2.94 1.29
N ASP A 16 -11.75 3.62 2.30
CA ASP A 16 -12.37 3.96 3.57
C ASP A 16 -12.91 2.75 4.37
N ALA A 17 -12.49 1.53 4.00
CA ALA A 17 -12.95 0.32 4.66
C ALA A 17 -12.30 0.17 6.03
N GLU A 18 -13.12 -0.11 7.04
CA GLU A 18 -12.70 -0.42 8.41
C GLU A 18 -12.14 -1.86 8.48
N THR A 19 -10.90 -2.01 8.93
CA THR A 19 -10.11 -3.24 8.92
C THR A 19 -8.88 -3.10 9.82
N GLU A 20 -8.73 -4.06 10.72
CA GLU A 20 -7.55 -4.21 11.60
C GLU A 20 -6.23 -4.52 10.86
N ARG A 21 -6.33 -5.08 9.65
CA ARG A 21 -5.18 -5.48 8.82
C ARG A 21 -4.86 -4.46 7.72
N LEU A 22 -4.27 -3.33 8.13
CA LEU A 22 -3.65 -2.38 7.21
C LEU A 22 -2.14 -2.64 7.03
N ILE A 23 -1.65 -2.29 5.85
CA ILE A 23 -0.23 -2.33 5.48
C ILE A 23 0.28 -0.92 5.15
N LYS A 24 1.53 -0.66 5.54
CA LYS A 24 2.25 0.57 5.19
C LYS A 24 2.65 0.49 3.72
N TYR A 25 2.03 1.30 2.88
CA TYR A 25 2.31 1.45 1.46
C TYR A 25 3.03 2.77 1.23
N VAL A 26 4.12 2.76 0.47
CA VAL A 26 4.84 3.98 0.10
C VAL A 26 4.32 4.43 -1.26
N GLY A 27 3.65 5.59 -1.29
CA GLY A 27 3.14 6.21 -2.51
C GLY A 27 4.27 6.75 -3.41
N PRO A 28 3.93 7.15 -4.65
CA PRO A 28 4.90 7.68 -5.61
C PRO A 28 5.57 8.98 -5.15
N ASP A 29 4.91 9.75 -4.28
CA ASP A 29 5.44 10.98 -3.66
C ASP A 29 6.24 10.71 -2.37
N ASN A 30 6.69 9.47 -2.15
CA ASN A 30 7.35 9.02 -0.91
C ASN A 30 6.51 9.23 0.36
N SER A 31 5.19 9.33 0.19
CA SER A 31 4.24 9.49 1.28
C SER A 31 3.80 8.12 1.79
N LEU A 32 3.87 7.92 3.10
CA LEU A 32 3.36 6.70 3.74
C LEU A 32 1.83 6.75 3.79
N GLN A 33 1.20 5.70 3.27
CA GLN A 33 -0.24 5.49 3.30
C GLN A 33 -0.56 4.14 3.95
N TYR A 34 -1.61 4.10 4.76
CA TYR A 34 -2.15 2.88 5.37
C TYR A 34 -3.33 2.40 4.55
N VAL A 35 -3.12 1.30 3.86
CA VAL A 35 -4.11 0.73 2.94
C VAL A 35 -4.30 -0.75 3.23
N CYS A 36 -5.45 -1.29 2.89
CA CYS A 36 -5.74 -2.70 3.11
C CYS A 36 -5.05 -3.60 2.06
N TRP A 37 -4.78 -4.85 2.44
CA TRP A 37 -4.22 -5.88 1.54
C TRP A 37 -4.91 -5.98 0.16
N PRO A 38 -6.25 -6.00 0.05
CA PRO A 38 -6.91 -6.07 -1.26
C PRO A 38 -6.67 -4.82 -2.12
N CYS A 39 -6.50 -3.64 -1.52
CA CYS A 39 -6.16 -2.42 -2.26
C CYS A 39 -4.73 -2.45 -2.81
N VAL A 40 -3.77 -2.99 -2.05
CA VAL A 40 -2.38 -3.10 -2.51
C VAL A 40 -2.24 -4.14 -3.61
N THR A 41 -2.81 -5.33 -3.43
CA THR A 41 -2.77 -6.39 -4.46
C THR A 41 -3.42 -5.95 -5.78
N ARG A 42 -4.49 -5.13 -5.73
CA ARG A 42 -5.05 -4.46 -6.91
C ARG A 42 -4.12 -3.42 -7.54
N GLY A 43 -3.37 -2.70 -6.72
CA GLY A 43 -2.39 -1.70 -7.16
C GLY A 43 -1.17 -2.31 -7.83
N GLU A 44 -0.57 -3.32 -7.20
CA GLU A 44 0.59 -4.10 -7.68
C GLU A 44 0.35 -4.67 -9.08
N LYS A 45 -0.87 -5.12 -9.37
CA LYS A 45 -1.26 -5.60 -10.70
C LYS A 45 -1.13 -4.54 -11.80
N ARG A 46 -1.18 -3.24 -11.46
CA ARG A 46 -0.95 -2.13 -12.40
C ARG A 46 0.52 -1.70 -12.44
N VAL A 47 1.28 -1.84 -11.35
CA VAL A 47 2.70 -1.44 -11.32
C VAL A 47 3.58 -2.41 -12.11
N ASN A 48 3.26 -3.70 -12.09
CA ASN A 48 3.99 -4.71 -12.87
C ASN A 48 3.79 -4.61 -14.41
N LEU A 49 2.87 -3.77 -14.88
CA LEU A 49 2.64 -3.54 -16.32
C LEU A 49 3.50 -2.40 -16.90
N LYS A 50 4.37 -1.78 -16.12
CA LYS A 50 5.21 -0.65 -16.56
C LYS A 50 6.71 -0.85 -16.34
N GLU A 51 7.18 -2.08 -16.19
CA GLU A 51 8.58 -2.37 -16.50
C GLU A 51 8.65 -2.53 -18.02
N SER A 52 8.81 -1.38 -18.71
CA SER A 52 9.14 -1.34 -20.13
C SER A 52 10.36 -2.22 -20.35
N TRP A 53 10.12 -3.42 -20.85
CA TRP A 53 11.14 -4.27 -21.44
C TRP A 53 11.62 -3.61 -22.74
N LYS A 54 12.39 -2.52 -22.62
CA LYS A 54 13.24 -2.05 -23.72
C LYS A 54 14.50 -2.91 -23.70
N ARG A 55 14.35 -4.14 -24.20
CA ARG A 55 15.46 -4.87 -24.81
C ARG A 55 15.38 -4.57 -26.31
N GLY A 56 16.26 -3.71 -26.82
CA GLY A 56 16.39 -3.51 -28.27
C GLY A 56 16.89 -2.11 -28.66
N GLY A 57 18.13 -2.08 -29.15
CA GLY A 57 18.82 -0.93 -29.72
C GLY A 57 20.32 -1.13 -29.62
#